data_AF-A0A7V9RVR6-F1
#
_entry.id   AF-A0A7V9RVR6-F1
#
_cell.length_a   1.000
_cell.length_b   1.000
_cell.length_c   1.000
_cell.angle_alpha   90.00
_cell.angle_beta   90.00
_cell.angle_gamma   90.00
#
_symmetry.space_group_name_H-M   'P 1'
#
loop_
_entity.id
_entity.type
_entity.pdbx_description
1 polymer ?
#
loop_
_entity_poly.entity_id
_entity_poly.type
_entity_poly.pdbx_seq_one_letter_code
_entity_poly.pdbx_strand_id
1 'polypeptide(L)' 'MRIAVTGAAGMLGRDLLRAAEAVNHEVVPLARRELDVTDTGAVARRIAAAAPDAVVNCAAYT' A
#
# COMPACT_ATOMS: atom_id res chain seq x y z
N MET A 1 8.03 7.86 8.43
CA MET A 1 7.83 7.93 6.96
C MET A 1 6.39 7.61 6.66
N ARG A 2 5.88 8.10 5.53
CA ARG A 2 4.57 7.76 4.98
C ARG A 2 4.73 6.66 3.92
N ILE A 3 4.13 5.49 4.15
CA ILE A 3 4.33 4.31 3.31
C ILE A 3 3.00 3.88 2.71
N ALA A 4 2.92 3.82 1.38
CA ALA A 4 1.80 3.20 0.70
C ALA A 4 2.02 1.70 0.54
N VAL A 5 1.03 0.90 0.89
CA VAL A 5 1.11 -0.57 0.85
C VAL A 5 -0.01 -1.11 -0.03
N THR A 6 0.30 -1.61 -1.22
CA THR A 6 -0.68 -2.28 -2.08
C THR A 6 -0.81 -3.76 -1.69
N GLY A 7 -1.96 -4.38 -1.93
CA GLY A 7 -2.22 -5.73 -1.44
C GLY A 7 -2.30 -5.81 0.09
N ALA A 8 -2.69 -4.69 0.74
CA ALA A 8 -2.69 -4.53 2.20
C ALA A 8 -3.49 -5.59 2.97
N ALA A 9 -4.50 -6.22 2.35
CA ALA A 9 -5.30 -7.28 2.96
C ALA A 9 -4.65 -8.67 2.93
N GLY A 10 -3.55 -8.84 2.18
CA GLY A 10 -2.79 -10.11 2.10
C GLY A 10 -2.03 -10.43 3.38
N MET A 11 -1.42 -11.62 3.45
CA MET A 11 -0.61 -12.05 4.60
C MET A 11 0.54 -11.07 4.85
N LEU A 12 1.41 -10.87 3.85
CA LEU A 12 2.54 -9.93 3.94
C LEU A 12 2.08 -8.48 4.17
N GLY A 13 1.02 -8.05 3.50
CA GLY A 13 0.48 -6.69 3.66
C GLY A 13 0.09 -6.39 5.11
N ARG A 14 -0.63 -7.32 5.77
CA ARG A 14 -1.03 -7.17 7.18
C ARG A 14 0.15 -7.17 8.14
N ASP A 15 1.14 -8.04 7.92
CA ASP A 15 2.33 -8.09 8.77
C ASP A 15 3.19 -6.84 8.61
N LEU A 16 3.30 -6.32 7.39
CA LEU A 16 4.01 -5.07 7.12
C LEU A 16 3.32 -3.87 7.77
N LEU A 17 1.99 -3.77 7.71
CA LEU A 17 1.24 -2.70 8.39
C LEU A 17 1.51 -2.69 9.90
N ARG A 18 1.45 -3.87 10.55
CA ARG A 18 1.78 -4.01 11.98
C ARG A 18 3.21 -3.58 12.28
N ALA A 19 4.16 -4.01 11.45
CA ALA A 19 5.57 -3.66 11.62
C ALA A 19 5.82 -2.15 11.44
N ALA A 20 5.18 -1.52 10.45
CA ALA A 20 5.29 -0.09 10.18
C ALA A 20 4.67 0.75 11.31
N GLU A 21 3.49 0.36 11.81
CA GLU A 21 2.85 0.99 12.96
C GLU A 21 3.72 0.87 14.22
N ALA A 22 4.34 -0.29 14.47
CA ALA A 22 5.23 -0.50 15.62
C ALA A 22 6.46 0.42 15.65
N VAL A 23 6.87 0.96 14.50
CA VAL A 23 7.97 1.92 14.39
C VAL A 23 7.48 3.35 14.07
N ASN A 24 6.20 3.64 14.34
CA ASN A 24 5.57 4.95 14.16
C ASN A 24 5.68 5.51 12.73
N HIS A 25 5.59 4.65 11.72
CA HIS A 25 5.39 5.10 10.34
C HIS A 25 3.90 5.34 10.07
N GLU A 26 3.60 6.35 9.25
CA GLU A 26 2.26 6.56 8.74
C GLU A 26 2.03 5.58 7.59
N VAL A 27 0.93 4.84 7.62
CA VAL A 27 0.60 3.84 6.61
C VAL A 27 -0.60 4.27 5.77
N VAL A 28 -0.50 4.06 4.46
CA VAL A 28 -1.59 4.20 3.50
C VAL A 28 -1.91 2.80 2.96
N PRO A 29 -2.80 2.05 3.63
CA PRO A 29 -3.17 0.71 3.20
C PRO A 29 -4.07 0.77 1.96
N LEU A 30 -3.71 -0.01 0.94
CA LEU A 30 -4.43 -0.13 -0.33
C LEU A 30 -4.65 -1.62 -0.62
N ALA A 31 -5.83 -2.17 -0.28
CA ALA A 31 -6.21 -3.49 -0.76
C ALA A 31 -6.80 -3.38 -2.18
N ARG A 32 -7.17 -4.53 -2.77
CA ARG A 32 -7.63 -4.56 -4.17
C ARG A 32 -8.89 -3.73 -4.41
N ARG A 33 -9.75 -3.58 -3.39
CA ARG A 33 -10.97 -2.76 -3.49
C ARG A 33 -10.68 -1.25 -3.51
N GLU A 34 -9.58 -0.81 -2.89
CA GLU A 34 -9.16 0.58 -2.89
C GLU A 34 -8.27 0.93 -4.09
N LEU A 35 -7.51 -0.04 -4.60
CA LEU A 35 -6.64 0.13 -5.76
C LEU A 35 -6.41 -1.22 -6.46
N ASP A 36 -6.90 -1.35 -7.69
CA ASP A 36 -6.41 -2.37 -8.61
C ASP A 36 -5.07 -1.92 -9.20
N VAL A 37 -3.99 -2.65 -8.90
CA VAL A 37 -2.64 -2.32 -9.34
C VAL A 37 -2.43 -2.47 -10.86
N THR A 38 -3.38 -3.12 -11.56
CA THR A 38 -3.35 -3.25 -13.03
C THR A 38 -3.89 -2.00 -13.75
N ASP A 39 -4.62 -1.12 -13.06
CA ASP A 39 -5.09 0.15 -13.60
C ASP A 39 -4.03 1.25 -13.38
N THR A 40 -3.24 1.52 -14.41
CA THR A 40 -2.18 2.53 -14.38
C THR A 40 -2.70 3.93 -14.01
N GLY A 41 -3.89 4.30 -14.49
CA GLY A 41 -4.47 5.61 -14.21
C GLY A 41 -4.91 5.75 -12.75
N ALA A 42 -5.52 4.71 -12.19
CA ALA A 42 -5.87 4.67 -10.77
C ALA A 42 -4.61 4.69 -9.89
N VAL A 43 -3.56 3.94 -10.25
CA VAL A 43 -2.28 3.95 -9.53
C VAL A 43 -1.68 5.36 -9.51
N ALA A 44 -1.55 6.00 -10.67
CA ALA A 44 -0.97 7.34 -10.76
C ALA A 44 -1.73 8.36 -9.89
N ARG A 45 -3.06 8.39 -9.98
CA ARG A 45 -3.90 9.28 -9.17
C ARG A 45 -3.76 8.98 -7.67
N ARG A 46 -3.78 7.71 -7.29
CA ARG A 46 -3.78 7.31 -5.87
C ARG A 46 -2.44 7.60 -5.20
N ILE A 47 -1.33 7.30 -5.88
CA ILE A 47 0.01 7.59 -5.37
C ILE A 47 0.26 9.10 -5.30
N ALA A 48 -0.14 9.86 -6.32
CA ALA A 48 -0.02 11.32 -6.29
C ALA A 48 -0.83 11.95 -5.14
N ALA A 49 -2.07 11.50 -4.92
CA ALA A 49 -2.91 12.00 -3.83
C ALA A 49 -2.41 11.60 -2.44
N ALA A 50 -1.81 10.41 -2.31
CA ALA A 50 -1.25 9.94 -1.04
C ALA A 50 0.11 10.56 -0.72
N ALA A 51 0.87 10.97 -1.74
CA ALA A 51 2.23 11.50 -1.63
C ALA A 51 3.12 10.72 -0.62
N PRO A 52 3.29 9.39 -0.78
CA PRO A 52 4.08 8.59 0.14
C PRO A 52 5.59 8.80 -0.09
N ASP A 53 6.39 8.59 0.96
CA ASP A 53 7.85 8.54 0.86
C ASP A 53 8.33 7.24 0.18
N ALA A 54 7.55 6.16 0.32
CA ALA A 54 7.84 4.85 -0.24
C ALA A 54 6.56 4.09 -0.60
N VAL A 55 6.66 3.21 -1.60
CA VAL A 55 5.61 2.27 -1.99
C VAL A 55 6.11 0.84 -1.82
N VAL A 56 5.37 0.02 -1.09
CA VAL A 56 5.62 -1.42 -0.98
C VAL A 56 4.50 -2.17 -1.66
N ASN A 57 4.84 -2.92 -2.71
CA ASN A 57 3.86 -3.69 -3.47
C ASN A 57 3.75 -5.12 -2.94
N CYS A 58 2.68 -5.41 -2.18
CA CYS A 58 2.37 -6.76 -1.70
C CYS A 58 1.24 -7.43 -2.51
N ALA A 59 0.74 -6.79 -3.57
CA ALA A 59 -0.27 -7.38 -4.43
C ALA A 59 0.36 -8.43 -5.38
N ALA A 60 -0.23 -9.62 -5.43
CA ALA A 60 0.21 -10.70 -6.31
C ALA A 60 -0.97 -11.60 -6.71
N TYR A 61 -0.77 -12.38 -7.79
CA TYR A 61 -1.58 -13.55 -8.14
C TYR A 61 -0.70 -14.77 -7.87
N THR A 62 -1.13 -15.66 -6.99
CA THR A 62 -0.32 -16.76 -6.43
C THR A 62 -1.11 -18.04 -6.37
#